data_AF-A0AAY5K2J7-F1
#
_entry.id   AF-A0AAY5K2J7-F1
#
_cell.length_a   1.000
_cell.length_b   1.000
_cell.length_c   1.000
_cell.angle_alpha   90.00
_cell.angle_beta   90.00
_cell.angle_gamma   90.00
#
_symmetry.space_group_name_H-M   'P 1'
#
loop_
_entity.id
_entity.type
_entity.pdbx_description
1 polymer ?
#
loop_
_entity_poly.entity_id
_entity_poly.type
_entity_poly.pdbx_seq_one_letter_code
_entity_poly.pdbx_strand_id
1 'polypeptide(L)'
;MSKRDGKPRQDEHLEQIPFRLREIMKSKERMKMGPSKAKKMRKADAIGLTPKPKPGEAPAGDIPVPHFRRKKKESEKAYLRRMGNEVDHVLFLTKNQVERQPEKDLKDQEKATGTGKCKSDKKKEYDKSRLDRLHEKKLNRWEEKAEKDMFIDEVPFGEVAMAPPTLSIKPRKAVIKHQGVCKGLLLNSLLGQTQASTAKPSMARQKMMEEERQRVVQAYRHLKKQKLQHQDAKEAGIKKLLDLQ
;
A
#
# COMPACT_ATOMS: atom_id res chain seq x y z
N MET A 1 18.89 55.08 -20.37
CA MET A 1 18.55 53.63 -20.35
C MET A 1 19.03 53.07 -19.02
N SER A 2 18.11 52.73 -18.10
CA SER A 2 18.46 52.27 -16.75
C SER A 2 18.63 50.75 -16.75
N LYS A 3 19.84 50.27 -16.44
CA LYS A 3 20.13 48.83 -16.26
C LYS A 3 19.50 48.37 -14.95
N ARG A 4 18.54 47.44 -15.03
CA ARG A 4 17.95 46.80 -13.86
C ARG A 4 18.85 45.64 -13.42
N ASP A 5 19.61 45.85 -12.35
CA ASP A 5 20.32 44.76 -11.66
C ASP A 5 19.34 43.96 -10.80
N GLY A 6 18.70 42.96 -11.41
CA GLY A 6 17.88 41.98 -10.70
C GLY A 6 18.76 40.90 -10.08
N LYS A 7 19.10 41.04 -8.79
CA LYS A 7 19.70 39.94 -8.03
C LYS A 7 18.67 38.80 -7.91
N PRO A 8 18.98 37.56 -8.32
CA PRO A 8 18.06 36.44 -8.17
C PRO A 8 17.83 36.13 -6.69
N ARG A 9 16.58 35.81 -6.32
CA ARG A 9 16.19 35.43 -4.96
C ARG A 9 16.93 34.13 -4.62
N GLN A 10 17.76 34.14 -3.57
CA GLN A 10 18.64 33.01 -3.23
C GLN A 10 17.90 31.71 -2.88
N ASP A 11 16.59 31.80 -2.62
CA ASP A 11 15.79 30.68 -2.10
C ASP A 11 15.16 29.80 -3.18
N GLU A 12 14.96 30.29 -4.41
CA GLU A 12 14.29 29.52 -5.49
C GLU A 12 15.15 28.34 -5.96
N HIS A 13 16.47 28.52 -6.06
CA HIS A 13 17.37 27.45 -6.49
C HIS A 13 17.49 26.33 -5.43
N LEU A 14 17.23 26.62 -4.15
CA LEU A 14 17.27 25.61 -3.09
C LEU A 14 16.09 24.63 -3.21
N GLU A 15 14.97 25.06 -3.78
CA GLU A 15 13.78 24.21 -3.97
C GLU A 15 13.94 23.19 -5.09
N GLN A 16 14.79 23.48 -6.09
CA GLN A 16 15.15 22.57 -7.19
C GLN A 16 16.08 21.43 -6.75
N ILE A 17 16.82 21.61 -5.65
CA ILE A 17 17.81 20.65 -5.16
C ILE A 17 17.11 19.52 -4.36
N PRO A 18 17.52 18.24 -4.54
CA PRO A 18 16.99 17.12 -3.75
C PRO A 18 17.05 17.37 -2.24
N PHE A 19 15.98 17.00 -1.53
CA PHE A 19 15.77 17.28 -0.10
C PHE A 19 16.99 16.95 0.77
N ARG A 20 17.60 15.78 0.57
CA ARG A 20 18.72 15.32 1.38
C ARG A 20 19.96 16.19 1.21
N LEU A 21 20.21 16.68 -0.01
CA LEU A 21 21.31 17.59 -0.29
C LEU A 21 21.03 19.01 0.24
N ARG A 22 19.78 19.48 0.13
CA ARG A 22 19.31 20.75 0.72
C ARG A 22 19.52 20.77 2.24
N GLU A 23 19.20 19.68 2.92
CA GLU A 23 19.36 19.54 4.38
C GLU A 23 20.84 19.51 4.80
N ILE A 24 21.68 18.81 4.05
CA ILE A 24 23.15 18.79 4.26
C ILE A 24 23.74 20.20 4.08
N MET A 25 23.36 20.92 3.02
CA MET A 25 23.82 22.29 2.77
C MET A 25 23.39 23.24 3.89
N LYS A 26 22.11 23.18 4.32
CA LYS A 26 21.61 23.96 5.46
C LYS A 26 22.36 23.63 6.76
N SER A 27 22.69 22.36 7.00
CA SER A 27 23.47 21.94 8.17
C SER A 27 24.90 22.49 8.14
N LYS A 28 25.56 22.41 6.97
CA LYS A 28 26.90 22.97 6.74
C LYS A 28 26.92 24.50 6.93
N GLU A 29 25.90 25.20 6.48
CA GLU A 29 25.74 26.65 6.72
C GLU A 29 25.56 26.97 8.21
N ARG A 30 24.74 26.20 8.94
CA ARG A 30 24.58 26.35 10.40
C ARG A 30 25.91 26.15 11.13
N MET A 31 26.71 25.17 10.70
CA MET A 31 28.06 24.93 11.24
C MET A 31 29.02 26.09 10.91
N LYS A 32 28.93 26.66 9.71
CA LYS A 32 29.75 27.81 9.26
C LYS A 32 29.40 29.10 10.01
N MET A 33 28.13 29.31 10.37
CA MET A 33 27.66 30.51 11.06
C MET A 33 28.00 30.55 12.56
N GLY A 34 28.59 29.48 13.10
CA GLY A 34 29.07 29.39 14.48
C GLY A 34 27.95 29.33 15.54
N PRO A 35 28.28 28.92 16.79
CA PRO A 35 27.30 28.70 17.85
C PRO A 35 26.60 29.98 18.34
N SER A 36 27.20 31.15 18.11
CA SER A 36 26.69 32.45 18.55
C SER A 36 25.46 32.91 17.77
N LYS A 37 25.42 32.71 16.45
CA LYS A 37 24.24 33.07 15.61
C LYS A 37 23.11 32.04 15.73
N ALA A 38 23.43 30.76 15.89
CA ALA A 38 22.44 29.71 16.14
C ALA A 38 21.68 29.90 17.48
N LYS A 39 22.39 30.29 18.55
CA LYS A 39 21.76 30.67 19.84
C LYS A 39 20.88 31.91 19.73
N LYS A 40 21.24 32.89 18.88
CA LYS A 40 20.46 34.12 18.70
C LYS A 40 19.12 33.86 18.01
N MET A 41 19.09 32.96 17.01
CA MET A 41 17.83 32.53 16.37
C MET A 41 16.97 31.68 17.33
N ARG A 42 17.56 30.74 18.08
CA ARG A 42 16.81 30.00 19.12
C ARG A 42 16.30 30.89 20.25
N LYS A 43 17.01 31.97 20.60
CA LYS A 43 16.50 32.99 21.54
C LYS A 43 15.35 33.78 20.94
N ALA A 44 15.37 34.12 19.65
CA ALA A 44 14.22 34.76 18.99
C ALA A 44 13.00 33.82 18.95
N ASP A 45 13.21 32.53 18.71
CA ASP A 45 12.15 31.50 18.77
C ASP A 45 11.64 31.28 20.21
N ALA A 46 12.51 31.35 21.22
CA ALA A 46 12.14 31.23 22.63
C ALA A 46 11.51 32.51 23.23
N ILE A 47 11.84 33.69 22.69
CA ILE A 47 11.21 34.97 23.06
C ILE A 47 9.80 35.10 22.43
N GLY A 48 9.46 34.23 21.46
CA GLY A 48 8.10 34.03 20.97
C GLY A 48 7.13 33.33 21.93
N LEU A 49 7.56 32.96 23.14
CA LEU A 49 6.74 32.18 24.09
C LEU A 49 6.26 32.94 25.34
N THR A 50 6.47 34.25 25.45
CA THR A 50 5.76 35.04 26.47
C THR A 50 5.29 36.40 25.94
N PRO A 51 4.19 36.46 25.17
CA PRO A 51 3.40 37.67 25.10
C PRO A 51 2.47 37.71 26.33
N LYS A 52 2.50 38.84 27.05
CA LYS A 52 1.35 39.34 27.81
C LYS A 52 0.08 39.09 26.99
N PRO A 53 -1.05 38.63 27.57
CA PRO A 53 -2.23 38.38 26.78
C PRO A 53 -2.68 39.69 26.14
N LYS A 54 -2.55 39.76 24.81
CA LYS A 54 -3.32 40.68 24.01
C LYS A 54 -4.78 40.24 24.12
N PRO A 55 -5.75 41.15 24.29
CA PRO A 55 -7.15 40.79 24.22
C PRO A 55 -7.44 40.36 22.77
N GLY A 56 -7.52 39.06 22.49
CA GLY A 56 -7.80 38.57 21.13
C GLY A 56 -7.46 37.12 20.81
N GLU A 57 -6.65 36.40 21.59
CA GLU A 57 -6.35 34.98 21.33
C GLU A 57 -6.66 34.12 22.57
N ALA A 58 -7.92 33.71 22.69
CA ALA A 58 -8.31 32.56 23.49
C ALA A 58 -8.11 31.28 22.64
N PRO A 59 -7.76 30.12 23.23
CA PRO A 59 -7.85 28.84 22.53
C PRO A 59 -9.27 28.69 21.99
N ALA A 60 -9.37 28.42 20.70
CA ALA A 60 -10.64 28.37 19.98
C ALA A 60 -11.63 27.43 20.69
N GLY A 61 -12.61 28.00 21.40
CA GLY A 61 -13.82 27.30 21.84
C GLY A 61 -14.29 27.55 23.27
N ASP A 62 -13.45 28.05 24.19
CA ASP A 62 -13.85 28.14 25.61
C ASP A 62 -13.84 29.56 26.18
N ILE A 63 -14.93 29.92 26.87
CA ILE A 63 -15.11 31.24 27.47
C ILE A 63 -14.15 31.37 28.66
N PRO A 64 -13.29 32.39 28.70
CA PRO A 64 -12.39 32.58 29.82
C PRO A 64 -13.21 32.86 31.09
N VAL A 65 -12.95 32.10 32.16
CA VAL A 65 -13.60 32.30 33.47
C VAL A 65 -12.94 33.49 34.18
N PRO A 66 -13.63 34.63 34.39
CA PRO A 66 -13.05 35.78 35.07
C PRO A 66 -12.83 35.50 36.55
N HIS A 67 -11.77 36.07 37.12
CA HIS A 67 -11.47 35.95 38.54
C HIS A 67 -11.84 37.25 39.28
N PHE A 68 -12.94 37.20 40.03
CA PHE A 68 -13.46 38.36 40.75
C PHE A 68 -12.75 38.57 42.09
N ARG A 69 -11.60 39.23 42.04
CA ARG A 69 -10.92 39.77 43.23
C ARG A 69 -10.73 41.29 43.12
N ARG A 70 -11.00 41.99 44.22
CA ARG A 70 -10.73 43.44 44.33
C ARG A 70 -9.22 43.69 44.35
N LYS A 71 -8.75 44.63 43.53
CA LYS A 71 -7.32 44.99 43.44
C LYS A 71 -6.92 45.87 44.64
N LYS A 72 -5.63 45.86 44.99
CA LYS A 72 -5.08 46.57 46.17
C LYS A 72 -5.39 48.08 46.23
N LYS A 73 -5.56 48.75 45.08
CA LYS A 73 -5.85 50.20 44.97
C LYS A 73 -7.23 50.49 44.35
N GLU A 74 -8.10 49.49 44.26
CA GLU A 74 -9.42 49.62 43.65
C GLU A 74 -10.46 49.94 44.72
N SER A 75 -11.23 51.01 44.51
CA SER A 75 -12.38 51.31 45.36
C SER A 75 -13.49 50.27 45.14
N GLU A 76 -14.34 50.06 46.15
CA GLU A 76 -15.43 49.09 46.07
C GLU A 76 -16.38 49.35 44.90
N LYS A 77 -16.75 50.61 44.67
CA LYS A 77 -17.59 51.00 43.53
C LYS A 77 -16.94 50.70 42.18
N ALA A 78 -15.62 50.86 42.07
CA ALA A 78 -14.90 50.53 40.84
C ALA A 78 -14.82 49.02 40.61
N TYR A 79 -14.67 48.24 41.69
CA TYR A 79 -14.71 46.78 41.65
C TYR A 79 -16.07 46.26 41.17
N LEU A 80 -17.17 46.73 41.76
CA LEU A 80 -18.52 46.31 41.38
C LEU A 80 -18.82 46.63 39.90
N ARG A 81 -18.38 47.79 39.42
CA ARG A 81 -18.52 48.16 38.00
C ARG A 81 -17.71 47.24 37.08
N ARG A 82 -16.46 46.94 37.44
CA ARG A 82 -15.62 46.02 36.65
C ARG A 82 -16.20 44.61 36.63
N MET A 83 -16.64 44.12 37.79
CA MET A 83 -17.31 42.83 37.94
C MET A 83 -18.57 42.77 37.09
N GLY A 84 -19.42 43.80 37.14
CA GLY A 84 -20.64 43.89 36.32
C GLY A 84 -20.33 43.80 34.82
N ASN A 85 -19.38 44.60 34.34
CA ASN A 85 -18.99 44.59 32.93
C ASN A 85 -18.42 43.23 32.47
N GLU A 86 -17.62 42.58 33.31
CA GLU A 86 -17.06 41.25 33.03
C GLU A 86 -18.16 40.16 33.00
N VAL A 87 -19.16 40.24 33.89
CA VAL A 87 -20.32 39.34 33.92
C VAL A 87 -21.17 39.51 32.66
N ASP A 88 -21.50 40.75 32.28
CA ASP A 88 -22.27 41.04 31.06
C ASP A 88 -21.54 40.54 29.81
N HIS A 89 -20.21 40.67 29.79
CA HIS A 89 -19.39 40.20 28.69
C HIS A 89 -19.36 38.67 28.58
N VAL A 90 -19.18 37.95 29.70
CA VAL A 90 -19.26 36.48 29.71
C VAL A 90 -20.64 36.01 29.28
N LEU A 91 -21.70 36.64 29.79
CA LEU A 91 -23.08 36.31 29.42
C LEU A 91 -23.31 36.51 27.91
N PHE A 92 -22.77 37.58 27.33
CA PHE A 92 -22.80 37.81 25.89
C PHE A 92 -22.05 36.72 25.12
N LEU A 93 -20.84 36.34 25.55
CA LEU A 93 -20.10 35.26 24.90
C LEU A 93 -20.85 33.93 24.96
N THR A 94 -21.45 33.59 26.11
CA THR A 94 -22.23 32.36 26.30
C THR A 94 -23.44 32.29 25.37
N LYS A 95 -24.18 33.40 25.22
CA LYS A 95 -25.34 33.48 24.33
C LYS A 95 -24.99 33.31 22.85
N ASN A 96 -23.76 33.67 22.46
CA ASN A 96 -23.29 33.58 21.09
C ASN A 96 -22.54 32.27 20.78
N GLN A 97 -22.39 31.38 21.76
CA GLN A 97 -21.80 30.06 21.52
C GLN A 97 -22.84 29.07 21.03
N VAL A 98 -22.47 28.26 20.03
CA VAL A 98 -23.23 27.08 19.64
C VAL A 98 -23.22 26.11 20.82
N GLU A 99 -24.38 25.55 21.16
CA GLU A 99 -24.52 24.58 22.25
C GLU A 99 -23.53 23.42 22.03
N ARG A 100 -22.56 23.28 22.96
CA ARG A 100 -21.58 22.20 22.87
C ARG A 100 -22.32 20.87 23.02
N GLN A 101 -22.16 19.99 22.04
CA GLN A 101 -22.69 18.62 22.03
C GLN A 101 -21.52 17.64 22.25
N PRO A 102 -20.92 17.60 23.46
CA PRO A 102 -19.73 16.80 23.73
C PRO A 102 -19.93 15.30 23.50
N GLU A 103 -21.18 14.82 23.54
CA GLU A 103 -21.52 13.42 23.32
C GLU A 103 -21.50 13.00 21.83
N LYS A 104 -21.68 13.94 20.89
CA LYS A 104 -21.63 13.64 19.45
C LYS A 104 -20.21 13.45 18.95
N ASP A 105 -19.24 14.06 19.64
CA ASP A 105 -17.83 14.05 19.25
C ASP A 105 -17.05 12.83 19.73
N LEU A 106 -17.53 12.00 20.67
CA LEU A 106 -16.75 10.85 21.16
C LEU A 106 -16.39 9.85 20.03
N LYS A 107 -17.29 9.67 19.05
CA LYS A 107 -17.09 8.75 17.93
C LYS A 107 -16.09 9.25 16.89
N ASP A 108 -15.86 10.56 16.83
CA ASP A 108 -14.92 11.20 15.92
C ASP A 108 -13.66 11.72 16.63
N GLN A 109 -13.69 11.93 17.95
CA GLN A 109 -12.54 12.23 18.79
C GLN A 109 -11.72 11.00 19.14
N GLU A 110 -12.26 9.77 19.15
CA GLU A 110 -11.43 8.56 19.21
C GLU A 110 -10.57 8.38 17.93
N LYS A 111 -10.96 9.01 16.81
CA LYS A 111 -10.11 9.12 15.62
C LYS A 111 -9.10 10.27 15.71
N ALA A 112 -9.37 11.30 16.53
CA ALA A 112 -8.57 12.53 16.60
C ALA A 112 -7.61 12.60 17.80
N THR A 113 -7.89 11.88 18.90
CA THR A 113 -7.00 11.75 20.06
C THR A 113 -5.91 10.71 19.76
N GLY A 114 -4.87 11.18 19.07
CA GLY A 114 -3.73 10.41 18.58
C GLY A 114 -2.84 9.73 19.63
N THR A 115 -3.35 8.77 20.41
CA THR A 115 -2.52 7.69 20.99
C THR A 115 -2.42 6.48 20.05
N GLY A 116 -3.19 6.44 18.97
CA GLY A 116 -2.94 5.57 17.81
C GLY A 116 -2.25 6.37 16.72
N LYS A 117 -0.98 6.06 16.40
CA LYS A 117 -0.24 6.66 15.27
C LYS A 117 -1.11 6.69 14.01
N CYS A 118 -1.60 7.87 13.61
CA CYS A 118 -2.36 8.05 12.38
C CYS A 118 -1.46 7.69 11.20
N LYS A 119 -1.64 6.48 10.66
CA LYS A 119 -0.94 6.01 9.48
C LYS A 119 -1.24 6.96 8.33
N SER A 120 -0.22 7.34 7.55
CA SER A 120 -0.45 8.05 6.29
C SER A 120 -1.39 7.25 5.40
N ASP A 121 -2.18 7.91 4.56
CA ASP A 121 -3.19 7.23 3.75
C ASP A 121 -2.56 6.19 2.82
N LYS A 122 -1.36 6.47 2.30
CA LYS A 122 -0.54 5.51 1.56
C LYS A 122 -0.21 4.25 2.36
N LYS A 123 0.00 4.36 3.67
CA LYS A 123 0.26 3.21 4.55
C LYS A 123 -1.01 2.39 4.80
N LYS A 124 -2.18 3.03 4.91
CA LYS A 124 -3.46 2.34 5.02
C LYS A 124 -3.79 1.56 3.75
N GLU A 125 -3.59 2.17 2.58
CA GLU A 125 -3.78 1.52 1.28
C GLU A 125 -2.82 0.35 1.08
N TYR A 126 -1.54 0.52 1.44
CA TYR A 126 -0.57 -0.58 1.41
C TYR A 126 -0.99 -1.74 2.32
N ASP A 127 -1.41 -1.46 3.56
CA ASP A 127 -1.85 -2.50 4.50
C ASP A 127 -3.10 -3.23 3.99
N LYS A 128 -4.05 -2.52 3.36
CA LYS A 128 -5.24 -3.11 2.70
C LYS A 128 -4.83 -4.01 1.53
N SER A 129 -4.06 -3.48 0.56
CA SER A 129 -3.62 -4.27 -0.61
C SER A 129 -2.81 -5.51 -0.22
N ARG A 130 -2.05 -5.44 0.89
CA ARG A 130 -1.32 -6.59 1.42
C ARG A 130 -2.28 -7.66 1.95
N LEU A 131 -3.34 -7.25 2.62
CA LEU A 131 -4.36 -8.15 3.13
C LEU A 131 -5.11 -8.80 1.97
N ASP A 132 -5.54 -8.02 0.99
CA ASP A 132 -6.23 -8.51 -0.22
C ASP A 132 -5.40 -9.57 -0.95
N ARG A 133 -4.10 -9.31 -1.15
CA ARG A 133 -3.16 -10.29 -1.73
C ARG A 133 -3.06 -11.60 -0.93
N LEU A 134 -3.20 -11.55 0.40
CA LEU A 134 -3.19 -12.77 1.21
C LEU A 134 -4.49 -13.56 1.06
N HIS A 135 -5.62 -12.88 0.93
CA HIS A 135 -6.90 -13.51 0.65
C HIS A 135 -6.91 -14.15 -0.75
N GLU A 136 -6.47 -13.41 -1.78
CA GLU A 136 -6.30 -13.94 -3.14
C GLU A 136 -5.38 -15.16 -3.17
N LYS A 137 -4.23 -15.11 -2.49
CA LYS A 137 -3.33 -16.27 -2.40
C LYS A 137 -3.97 -17.49 -1.75
N LYS A 138 -4.86 -17.29 -0.76
CA LYS A 138 -5.60 -18.41 -0.16
C LYS A 138 -6.61 -18.96 -1.16
N LEU A 139 -7.41 -18.11 -1.81
CA LEU A 139 -8.38 -18.54 -2.83
C LEU A 139 -7.70 -19.29 -3.97
N ASN A 140 -6.61 -18.76 -4.52
CA ASN A 140 -5.85 -19.41 -5.58
C ASN A 140 -5.30 -20.78 -5.14
N ARG A 141 -4.84 -20.92 -3.89
CA ARG A 141 -4.40 -22.22 -3.35
C ARG A 141 -5.55 -23.21 -3.22
N TRP A 142 -6.73 -22.74 -2.83
CA TRP A 142 -7.92 -23.57 -2.77
C TRP A 142 -8.37 -24.01 -4.17
N GLU A 143 -8.38 -23.09 -5.13
CA GLU A 143 -8.67 -23.38 -6.54
C GLU A 143 -7.65 -24.37 -7.13
N GLU A 144 -6.35 -24.17 -6.89
CA GLU A 144 -5.30 -25.09 -7.37
C GLU A 144 -5.45 -26.50 -6.79
N LYS A 145 -5.85 -26.63 -5.51
CA LYS A 145 -6.10 -27.94 -4.89
C LYS A 145 -7.34 -28.60 -5.51
N ALA A 146 -8.45 -27.86 -5.58
CA ALA A 146 -9.67 -28.36 -6.19
C ALA A 146 -9.46 -28.78 -7.65
N GLU A 147 -8.67 -28.00 -8.41
CA GLU A 147 -8.29 -28.37 -9.77
C GLU A 147 -7.43 -29.64 -9.80
N LYS A 148 -6.41 -29.76 -8.95
CA LYS A 148 -5.60 -30.99 -8.86
C LYS A 148 -6.48 -32.20 -8.61
N ASP A 149 -7.40 -32.10 -7.66
CA ASP A 149 -8.32 -33.19 -7.31
C ASP A 149 -9.23 -33.54 -8.50
N MET A 150 -9.69 -32.55 -9.29
CA MET A 150 -10.44 -32.79 -10.53
C MET A 150 -9.64 -33.46 -11.67
N PHE A 151 -8.31 -33.36 -11.65
CA PHE A 151 -7.42 -33.90 -12.69
C PHE A 151 -6.63 -35.13 -12.22
N ILE A 152 -6.92 -35.65 -11.02
CA ILE A 152 -6.46 -36.94 -10.57
C ILE A 152 -7.46 -37.98 -11.06
N ASP A 153 -7.05 -38.82 -12.02
CA ASP A 153 -7.84 -39.97 -12.44
C ASP A 153 -7.52 -41.15 -11.49
N GLU A 154 -8.55 -41.72 -10.86
CA GLU A 154 -8.41 -42.94 -10.07
C GLU A 154 -8.24 -44.13 -11.01
N VAL A 155 -7.02 -44.69 -11.06
CA VAL A 155 -6.68 -45.87 -11.87
C VAL A 155 -6.31 -47.01 -10.92
N PRO A 156 -6.85 -48.24 -11.10
CA PRO A 156 -6.54 -49.36 -10.22
C PRO A 156 -5.05 -49.75 -10.27
N PHE A 157 -4.53 -50.19 -9.13
CA PHE A 157 -3.14 -50.61 -8.98
C PHE A 157 -2.85 -51.82 -9.87
N GLY A 158 -1.88 -51.69 -10.79
CA GLY A 158 -1.48 -52.73 -11.74
C GLY A 158 -1.62 -52.34 -13.22
N GLU A 159 -2.43 -51.32 -13.54
CA GLU A 159 -2.57 -50.80 -14.91
C GLU A 159 -1.58 -49.65 -15.20
N VAL A 160 -1.07 -48.99 -14.16
CA VAL A 160 -0.04 -47.95 -14.27
C VAL A 160 1.32 -48.63 -14.47
N ALA A 161 1.72 -48.81 -15.73
CA ALA A 161 3.12 -49.03 -16.06
C ALA A 161 3.88 -47.73 -15.74
N MET A 162 4.53 -47.67 -14.57
CA MET A 162 5.51 -46.63 -14.29
C MET A 162 6.52 -46.61 -15.43
N ALA A 163 6.90 -45.41 -15.89
CA ALA A 163 7.97 -45.27 -16.87
C ALA A 163 9.16 -46.12 -16.39
N PRO A 164 9.66 -47.07 -17.20
CA PRO A 164 10.69 -47.99 -16.75
C PRO A 164 11.87 -47.16 -16.25
N PRO A 165 12.48 -47.55 -15.11
CA PRO A 165 13.58 -46.80 -14.53
C PRO A 165 14.67 -46.60 -15.59
N THR A 166 15.00 -45.35 -15.86
CA THR A 166 16.05 -45.03 -16.83
C THR A 166 17.41 -45.24 -16.19
N LEU A 167 18.21 -46.13 -16.75
CA LEU A 167 19.60 -46.33 -16.32
C LEU A 167 20.40 -45.07 -16.70
N SER A 168 20.59 -44.16 -15.74
CA SER A 168 21.40 -42.95 -15.90
C SER A 168 22.92 -43.21 -15.89
N ILE A 169 23.32 -44.48 -15.74
CA ILE A 169 24.72 -44.89 -15.71
C ILE A 169 25.27 -44.89 -17.13
N LYS A 170 26.32 -44.08 -17.34
CA LYS A 170 27.11 -44.13 -18.58
C LYS A 170 27.82 -45.49 -18.64
N PRO A 171 27.60 -46.32 -19.69
CA PRO A 171 28.29 -47.59 -19.82
C PRO A 171 29.81 -47.35 -19.90
N ARG A 172 30.58 -48.03 -19.05
CA ARG A 172 32.04 -47.84 -18.84
C ARG A 172 32.91 -47.91 -20.11
N LYS A 173 32.39 -48.44 -21.23
CA LYS A 173 33.13 -48.63 -22.50
C LYS A 173 32.47 -47.97 -23.72
N ALA A 174 31.50 -47.06 -23.55
CA ALA A 174 30.94 -46.37 -24.71
C ALA A 174 31.93 -45.34 -25.26
N VAL A 175 32.46 -45.62 -26.46
CA VAL A 175 33.25 -44.67 -27.23
C VAL A 175 32.32 -43.56 -27.69
N ILE A 176 32.46 -42.36 -27.13
CA ILE A 176 31.79 -41.16 -27.60
C ILE A 176 32.46 -40.78 -28.92
N LYS A 177 32.02 -41.39 -30.03
CA LYS A 177 32.37 -40.91 -31.36
C LYS A 177 31.57 -39.64 -31.58
N HIS A 178 32.24 -38.50 -31.70
CA HIS A 178 31.68 -37.32 -32.33
C HIS A 178 31.54 -37.62 -33.83
N GLN A 179 30.59 -38.49 -34.20
CA GLN A 179 30.18 -38.63 -35.57
C GLN A 179 29.65 -37.27 -35.99
N GLY A 180 30.40 -36.61 -36.88
CA GLY A 180 30.12 -35.28 -37.35
C GLY A 180 28.66 -35.20 -37.79
N VAL A 181 27.99 -34.17 -37.26
CA VAL A 181 26.78 -33.55 -37.82
C VAL A 181 25.89 -34.56 -38.56
N CYS A 182 25.19 -35.39 -37.80
CA CYS A 182 24.07 -36.13 -38.35
C CYS A 182 23.12 -35.12 -39.01
N LYS A 183 23.06 -35.14 -40.34
CA LYS A 183 21.97 -34.57 -41.12
C LYS A 183 20.68 -35.02 -40.43
N GLY A 184 19.80 -34.07 -40.11
CA GLY A 184 18.64 -34.31 -39.23
C GLY A 184 17.84 -35.57 -39.58
N LEU A 185 17.12 -36.12 -38.61
CA LEU A 185 16.31 -37.33 -38.75
C LEU A 185 15.55 -37.34 -40.09
N LEU A 186 15.61 -38.43 -40.86
CA LEU A 186 14.94 -38.55 -42.16
C LEU A 186 13.46 -38.15 -42.09
N LEU A 187 12.81 -38.46 -40.96
CA LEU A 187 11.43 -38.09 -40.66
C LEU A 187 11.18 -36.57 -40.80
N ASN A 188 12.12 -35.73 -40.37
CA ASN A 188 12.03 -34.27 -40.46
C ASN A 188 12.03 -33.81 -41.93
N SER A 189 12.75 -34.51 -42.81
CA SER A 189 12.73 -34.26 -44.26
C SER A 189 11.39 -34.66 -44.90
N LEU A 190 10.77 -35.73 -44.42
CA LEU A 190 9.49 -36.23 -44.93
C LEU A 190 8.30 -35.36 -44.47
N LEU A 191 8.36 -34.87 -43.23
CA LEU A 191 7.34 -34.00 -42.63
C LEU A 191 7.50 -32.52 -43.03
N GLY A 192 8.56 -32.17 -43.76
CA GLY A 192 8.90 -30.77 -44.07
C GLY A 192 9.26 -29.94 -42.83
N GLN A 193 9.57 -30.58 -41.72
CA GLN A 193 9.88 -29.93 -40.45
C GLN A 193 11.39 -29.71 -40.36
N THR A 194 11.85 -28.50 -40.64
CA THR A 194 13.23 -28.11 -40.35
C THR A 194 13.49 -28.23 -38.84
N GLN A 195 14.64 -28.79 -38.42
CA GLN A 195 14.99 -28.96 -37.02
C GLN A 195 14.74 -27.65 -36.25
N ALA A 196 13.75 -27.65 -35.35
CA ALA A 196 13.53 -26.53 -34.45
C ALA A 196 14.85 -26.30 -33.71
N SER A 197 15.39 -25.08 -33.81
CA SER A 197 16.69 -24.77 -33.23
C SER A 197 16.69 -25.18 -31.76
N THR A 198 17.69 -25.94 -31.33
CA THR A 198 17.89 -26.29 -29.92
C THR A 198 18.29 -25.06 -29.07
N ALA A 199 18.50 -23.91 -29.72
CA ALA A 199 18.70 -22.62 -29.08
C ALA A 199 17.44 -22.19 -28.33
N LYS A 200 17.65 -21.65 -27.12
CA LYS A 200 16.56 -21.07 -26.33
C LYS A 200 15.90 -19.95 -27.16
N PRO A 201 14.58 -19.98 -27.35
CA PRO A 201 13.88 -18.95 -28.13
C PRO A 201 14.04 -17.59 -27.45
N SER A 202 13.94 -16.50 -28.22
CA SER A 202 14.01 -15.14 -27.66
C SER A 202 12.96 -14.92 -26.57
N MET A 203 13.23 -14.03 -25.61
CA MET A 203 12.30 -13.72 -24.52
C MET A 203 10.89 -13.35 -25.02
N ALA A 204 10.80 -12.62 -26.14
CA ALA A 204 9.52 -12.26 -26.75
C ALA A 204 8.77 -13.49 -27.27
N ARG A 205 9.48 -14.42 -27.93
CA ARG A 205 8.89 -15.66 -28.43
C ARG A 205 8.48 -16.60 -27.30
N GLN A 206 9.25 -16.64 -26.20
CA GLN A 206 8.87 -17.39 -25.00
C GLN A 206 7.56 -16.87 -24.42
N LYS A 207 7.40 -15.56 -24.27
CA LYS A 207 6.15 -14.95 -23.78
C LYS A 207 4.95 -15.31 -24.65
N MET A 208 5.07 -15.22 -25.98
CA MET A 208 3.97 -15.61 -26.88
C MET A 208 3.57 -17.07 -26.70
N MET A 209 4.54 -18.00 -26.66
CA MET A 209 4.25 -19.42 -26.48
C MET A 209 3.66 -19.73 -25.09
N GLU A 210 4.10 -19.02 -24.04
CA GLU A 210 3.55 -19.17 -22.69
C GLU A 210 2.12 -18.64 -22.61
N GLU A 211 1.81 -17.51 -23.23
CA GLU A 211 0.45 -16.98 -23.34
C GLU A 211 -0.47 -17.93 -24.11
N GLU A 212 -0.02 -18.47 -25.25
CA GLU A 212 -0.77 -19.48 -26.00
C GLU A 212 -1.01 -20.74 -25.16
N ARG A 213 0.02 -21.24 -24.48
CA ARG A 213 -0.10 -22.38 -23.56
C ARG A 213 -1.14 -22.10 -22.46
N GLN A 214 -1.11 -20.91 -21.86
CA GLN A 214 -2.08 -20.52 -20.84
C GLN A 214 -3.50 -20.49 -21.40
N ARG A 215 -3.74 -19.94 -22.60
CA ARG A 215 -5.06 -19.94 -23.24
C ARG A 215 -5.58 -21.36 -23.46
N VAL A 216 -4.74 -22.25 -23.99
CA VAL A 216 -5.12 -23.66 -24.24
C VAL A 216 -5.47 -24.37 -22.94
N VAL A 217 -4.65 -24.18 -21.89
CA VAL A 217 -4.91 -24.77 -20.57
C VAL A 217 -6.22 -24.27 -19.99
N GLN A 218 -6.51 -22.96 -20.07
CA GLN A 218 -7.78 -22.40 -19.62
C GLN A 218 -8.97 -22.99 -20.38
N ALA A 219 -8.89 -23.05 -21.71
CA ALA A 219 -9.93 -23.64 -22.54
C ALA A 219 -10.19 -25.11 -22.16
N TYR A 220 -9.14 -25.89 -21.94
CA TYR A 220 -9.25 -27.27 -21.48
C TYR A 220 -9.91 -27.39 -20.09
N ARG A 221 -9.55 -26.51 -19.14
CA ARG A 221 -10.19 -26.46 -17.82
C ARG A 221 -11.68 -26.18 -17.93
N HIS A 222 -12.10 -25.22 -18.76
CA HIS A 222 -13.51 -24.94 -19.00
C HIS A 222 -14.25 -26.15 -19.58
N LEU A 223 -13.65 -26.81 -20.57
CA LEU A 223 -14.24 -27.99 -21.20
C LEU A 223 -14.37 -29.16 -20.20
N LYS A 224 -13.37 -29.40 -19.35
CA LYS A 224 -13.46 -30.43 -18.30
C LYS A 224 -14.54 -30.10 -17.27
N LYS A 225 -14.66 -28.83 -16.84
CA LYS A 225 -15.75 -28.39 -15.93
C LYS A 225 -17.14 -28.66 -16.51
N GLN A 226 -17.35 -28.34 -17.79
CA GLN A 226 -18.62 -28.63 -18.48
C GLN A 226 -18.91 -30.13 -18.55
N LYS A 227 -17.90 -30.96 -18.85
CA LYS A 227 -18.06 -32.43 -18.86
C LYS A 227 -18.47 -32.98 -17.50
N LEU A 228 -17.86 -32.49 -16.42
CA LEU A 228 -18.20 -32.92 -15.06
C LEU A 228 -19.64 -32.54 -14.71
N GLN A 229 -20.05 -31.29 -14.97
CA GLN A 229 -21.43 -30.85 -14.76
C GLN A 229 -22.45 -31.68 -15.56
N HIS A 230 -22.11 -32.06 -16.79
CA HIS A 230 -22.95 -32.95 -17.59
C HIS A 230 -23.03 -34.37 -17.01
N GLN A 231 -21.95 -34.90 -16.41
CA GLN A 231 -21.97 -36.19 -15.72
C GLN A 231 -22.82 -36.11 -14.45
N ASP A 232 -22.59 -35.10 -13.60
CA ASP A 232 -23.36 -34.87 -12.37
C ASP A 232 -24.87 -34.72 -12.65
N ALA A 233 -25.24 -33.98 -13.70
CA ALA A 233 -26.62 -33.80 -14.11
C ALA A 233 -27.27 -35.10 -14.60
N LYS A 234 -26.50 -35.94 -15.31
CA LYS A 234 -26.96 -37.28 -15.74
C LYS A 234 -27.16 -38.19 -14.54
N GLU A 235 -26.21 -38.23 -13.62
CA GLU A 235 -26.30 -39.03 -12.39
C GLU A 235 -27.48 -38.59 -11.51
N ALA A 236 -27.69 -37.28 -11.35
CA ALA A 236 -28.83 -36.76 -10.62
C ALA A 236 -30.17 -37.10 -11.30
N GLY A 237 -30.22 -37.11 -12.64
CA GLY A 237 -31.38 -37.58 -13.39
C GLY A 237 -31.67 -39.07 -13.18
N ILE A 238 -30.63 -39.90 -13.16
CA ILE A 238 -30.74 -41.34 -12.90
C ILE A 238 -31.23 -41.61 -11.47
N LYS A 239 -30.67 -40.89 -10.47
CA LYS A 239 -31.11 -41.00 -9.07
C LYS A 239 -32.59 -40.65 -8.90
N LYS A 240 -33.04 -39.55 -9.51
CA LYS A 240 -34.46 -39.16 -9.49
C LYS A 240 -35.39 -40.20 -10.12
N LEU A 241 -34.95 -40.91 -11.17
CA LEU A 241 -35.72 -41.99 -11.78
C LEU A 241 -35.80 -43.24 -10.89
N LEU A 242 -34.73 -43.55 -10.16
CA LEU A 242 -34.70 -44.65 -9.20
C LEU A 242 -35.56 -44.35 -7.96
N ASP A 243 -35.61 -43.10 -7.51
CA ASP A 243 -36.44 -42.67 -6.36
C ASP A 243 -37.96 -42.62 -6.68
N LEU A 244 -38.34 -42.78 -7.95
CA LEU A 244 -39.73 -42.78 -8.42
C LEU A 244 -40.31 -44.19 -8.64
N GLN A 245 -39.51 -45.25 -8.47
CA GLN A 245 -39.94 -46.65 -8.48
C GLN A 245 -40.11 -47.20 -7.06
#